data_AF-A0A3Q1EMU6-F1
#
_entry.id   AF-A0A3Q1EMU6-F1
#
_cell.length_a   1.000
_cell.length_b   1.000
_cell.length_c   1.000
_cell.angle_alpha   90.00
_cell.angle_beta   90.00
_cell.angle_gamma   90.00
#
_symmetry.space_group_name_H-M   'P 1'
#
loop_
_entity.id
_entity.type
_entity.pdbx_description
1 polymer ?
#
loop_
_entity_poly.entity_id
_entity_poly.type
_entity_poly.pdbx_seq_one_letter_code
_entity_poly.pdbx_strand_id
1 'polypeptide(L)'
;PTTCQSCVLPTVLDTDGAPGPVVLTKNGQIRGITVDKAHVFYGIPYADPPVGAYRWKPPRPMSPWSGVYNASFPRAACMQFCTGPVTEECPHAVSEDCLYLNIFVPLGVNFSSPLQRPLPVMVWIHGGDFIAGSASKPLYDGRFISNFTHTVVVNVEYRLGRIFWGFFLFTGSSASQSLQWKALCTSQPFLNSTPYGSYTNTCPCTGMLTAGTCSLR
;
A
#
# COMPACT_ATOMS: atom_id res chain seq x y z
N PRO A 1 -21.28 -43.81 -1.25
CA PRO A 1 -20.98 -42.85 -0.16
C PRO A 1 -19.68 -42.10 -0.46
N THR A 2 -19.79 -41.07 -1.29
CA THR A 2 -18.70 -40.19 -1.68
C THR A 2 -18.51 -39.12 -0.61
N THR A 3 -17.38 -39.16 0.08
CA THR A 3 -16.94 -38.16 1.06
C THR A 3 -16.64 -36.83 0.35
N CYS A 4 -17.42 -35.79 0.65
CA CYS A 4 -17.05 -34.40 0.34
C CYS A 4 -15.80 -34.05 1.14
N GLN A 5 -14.65 -33.96 0.47
CA GLN A 5 -13.48 -33.27 1.01
C GLN A 5 -13.82 -31.78 1.09
N SER A 6 -13.72 -31.24 2.30
CA SER A 6 -13.86 -29.81 2.59
C SER A 6 -12.93 -29.00 1.70
N CYS A 7 -13.49 -28.08 0.89
CA CYS A 7 -12.73 -27.05 0.21
C CYS A 7 -12.27 -26.02 1.25
N VAL A 8 -11.10 -26.26 1.84
CA VAL A 8 -10.40 -25.22 2.61
C VAL A 8 -9.78 -24.27 1.60
N LEU A 9 -10.30 -23.06 1.50
CA LEU A 9 -9.63 -21.96 0.79
C LEU A 9 -8.32 -21.67 1.53
N PRO A 10 -7.14 -21.70 0.89
CA PRO A 10 -5.90 -21.34 1.57
C PRO A 10 -5.90 -19.83 1.83
N THR A 11 -6.06 -19.43 3.10
CA THR A 11 -5.90 -18.04 3.57
C THR A 11 -4.44 -17.70 3.85
N VAL A 12 -3.56 -18.01 2.90
CA VAL A 12 -2.15 -17.66 2.98
C VAL A 12 -1.87 -16.64 1.89
N LEU A 13 -1.46 -15.43 2.29
CA LEU A 13 -0.73 -14.54 1.38
C LEU A 13 0.50 -15.32 0.96
N ASP A 14 0.41 -15.90 -0.24
CA ASP A 14 1.37 -16.87 -0.73
C ASP A 14 2.75 -16.22 -0.81
N THR A 15 3.59 -16.59 0.14
CA THR A 15 5.01 -16.20 0.21
C THR A 15 5.90 -17.25 -0.46
N ASP A 16 5.30 -18.31 -1.02
CA ASP A 16 5.97 -19.43 -1.69
C ASP A 16 6.22 -19.15 -3.19
N GLY A 17 6.49 -17.88 -3.49
CA GLY A 17 6.81 -17.39 -4.83
C GLY A 17 8.26 -17.63 -5.23
N ALA A 18 8.50 -17.80 -6.53
CA ALA A 18 9.86 -17.82 -7.05
C ALA A 18 10.56 -16.47 -6.77
N PRO A 19 11.91 -16.45 -6.62
CA PRO A 19 12.66 -15.22 -6.43
C PRO A 19 12.28 -14.17 -7.47
N GLY A 20 11.75 -13.04 -6.99
CA GLY A 20 11.25 -11.98 -7.85
C GLY A 20 12.35 -11.03 -8.34
N PRO A 21 11.95 -10.09 -9.22
CA PRO A 21 12.86 -9.08 -9.76
C PRO A 21 13.40 -8.15 -8.66
N VAL A 22 14.60 -7.64 -8.92
CA VAL A 22 15.22 -6.58 -8.11
C VAL A 22 15.03 -5.25 -8.85
N VAL A 23 14.49 -4.25 -8.17
CA VAL A 23 14.18 -2.93 -8.76
C VAL A 23 14.89 -1.85 -7.95
N LEU A 24 15.47 -0.88 -8.65
CA LEU A 24 16.07 0.31 -8.03
C LEU A 24 15.00 1.37 -7.82
N THR A 25 14.83 1.82 -6.58
CA THR A 25 13.96 2.94 -6.21
C THR A 25 14.82 4.15 -5.80
N LYS A 26 14.19 5.31 -5.59
CA LYS A 26 14.85 6.51 -5.06
C LYS A 26 15.56 6.26 -3.72
N ASN A 27 15.01 5.38 -2.89
CA ASN A 27 15.46 5.13 -1.53
C ASN A 27 16.38 3.90 -1.42
N GLY A 28 16.47 3.08 -2.46
CA GLY A 28 17.34 1.90 -2.48
C GLY A 28 16.80 0.78 -3.35
N GLN A 29 17.52 -0.34 -3.39
CA GLN A 29 17.09 -1.52 -4.14
C GLN A 29 16.06 -2.31 -3.34
N ILE A 30 15.05 -2.84 -4.02
CA ILE A 30 14.03 -3.72 -3.44
C ILE A 30 14.00 -5.04 -4.21
N ARG A 31 13.73 -6.15 -3.50
CA ARG A 31 13.52 -7.47 -4.12
C ARG A 31 12.12 -7.97 -3.80
N GLY A 32 11.33 -8.18 -4.83
CA GLY A 32 9.99 -8.76 -4.72
C GLY A 32 10.00 -10.27 -4.83
N ILE A 33 8.81 -10.82 -5.02
CA ILE A 33 8.56 -12.22 -5.40
C ILE A 33 7.73 -12.28 -6.67
N THR A 34 7.82 -13.38 -7.40
CA THR A 34 6.91 -13.65 -8.52
C THR A 34 5.97 -14.76 -8.09
N VAL A 35 4.68 -14.48 -8.08
CA VAL A 35 3.63 -15.42 -7.65
C VAL A 35 2.54 -15.46 -8.68
N ASP A 36 2.20 -16.66 -9.16
CA ASP A 36 1.08 -17.00 -10.06
C ASP A 36 0.83 -16.06 -11.24
N LYS A 37 0.28 -14.87 -10.97
CA LYS A 37 -0.23 -13.88 -11.92
C LYS A 37 0.42 -12.51 -11.82
N ALA A 38 1.37 -12.27 -10.91
CA ALA A 38 2.03 -10.98 -10.80
C ALA A 38 3.45 -11.05 -10.22
N HIS A 39 4.25 -10.03 -10.52
CA HIS A 39 5.40 -9.68 -9.70
C HIS A 39 4.92 -8.81 -8.55
N VAL A 40 5.23 -9.22 -7.33
CA VAL A 40 4.71 -8.60 -6.12
C VAL A 40 5.85 -8.08 -5.27
N PHE A 41 5.71 -6.84 -4.81
CA PHE A 41 6.61 -6.22 -3.85
C PHE A 41 5.79 -5.85 -2.62
N TYR A 42 5.91 -6.65 -1.57
CA TYR A 42 5.22 -6.43 -0.32
C TYR A 42 6.03 -5.54 0.62
N GLY A 43 5.34 -4.71 1.40
CA GLY A 43 5.95 -4.10 2.56
C GLY A 43 7.05 -3.09 2.25
N ILE A 44 6.96 -2.35 1.15
CA ILE A 44 7.95 -1.33 0.79
C ILE A 44 7.73 -0.11 1.70
N PRO A 45 8.74 0.36 2.46
CA PRO A 45 8.58 1.52 3.31
C PRO A 45 8.51 2.80 2.45
N TYR A 46 7.47 3.61 2.67
CA TYR A 46 7.32 4.89 1.97
C TYR A 46 7.59 6.11 2.87
N ALA A 47 7.66 5.89 4.19
CA ALA A 47 7.94 6.89 5.20
C ALA A 47 8.71 6.26 6.36
N ASP A 48 9.44 7.09 7.11
CA ASP A 48 10.11 6.62 8.33
C ASP A 48 9.07 6.16 9.39
N PRO A 49 9.41 5.14 10.21
CA PRO A 49 8.51 4.64 11.24
C PRO A 49 8.02 5.74 12.20
N PRO A 50 6.69 5.91 12.37
CA PRO A 50 6.12 6.94 13.22
C PRO A 50 6.09 6.45 14.68
N VAL A 51 7.24 6.10 15.24
CA VAL A 51 7.37 5.56 16.61
C VAL A 51 7.95 6.59 17.57
N GLY A 52 7.70 6.40 18.88
CA GLY A 52 8.25 7.25 19.94
C GLY A 52 7.91 8.74 19.74
N ALA A 53 8.93 9.60 19.64
CA ALA A 53 8.77 11.04 19.47
C ALA A 53 8.10 11.47 18.14
N TYR A 54 7.92 10.54 17.20
CA TYR A 54 7.28 10.78 15.90
C TYR A 54 5.84 10.26 15.79
N ARG A 55 5.33 9.60 16.85
CA ARG A 55 3.98 9.00 16.87
C ARG A 55 2.88 9.93 16.37
N TRP A 56 2.88 11.16 16.85
CA TRP A 56 1.85 12.18 16.56
C TRP A 56 2.28 13.22 15.55
N LYS A 57 3.43 13.02 14.90
CA LYS A 57 3.96 13.96 13.91
C LYS A 57 3.57 13.55 12.49
N PRO A 58 3.57 14.47 11.53
CA PRO A 58 3.45 14.12 10.12
C PRO A 58 4.50 13.07 9.71
N PRO A 59 4.17 12.14 8.80
CA PRO A 59 5.14 11.17 8.28
C PRO A 59 6.34 11.88 7.69
N ARG A 60 7.54 11.36 7.96
CA ARG A 60 8.77 11.88 7.35
C ARG A 60 9.12 11.07 6.10
N PRO A 61 9.78 11.68 5.10
CA PRO A 61 10.33 10.95 3.98
C PRO A 61 11.24 9.81 4.46
N MET A 62 11.14 8.66 3.82
CA MET A 62 11.96 7.49 4.14
C MET A 62 13.44 7.78 3.91
N SER A 63 14.28 7.42 4.89
CA SER A 63 15.73 7.49 4.73
C SER A 63 16.20 6.43 3.72
N PRO A 64 17.15 6.74 2.81
CA PRO A 64 17.70 5.74 1.91
C PRO A 64 18.37 4.59 2.67
N TRP A 65 18.26 3.37 2.15
CA TRP A 65 18.89 2.18 2.71
C TRP A 65 20.00 1.63 1.80
N SER A 66 20.99 1.00 2.41
CA SER A 66 22.05 0.27 1.70
C SER A 66 21.65 -1.19 1.47
N GLY A 67 22.05 -1.75 0.33
CA GLY A 67 21.76 -3.13 -0.03
C GLY A 67 20.37 -3.32 -0.63
N VAL A 68 19.91 -4.57 -0.64
CA VAL A 68 18.63 -4.97 -1.25
C VAL A 68 17.61 -5.22 -0.15
N TYR A 69 16.58 -4.37 -0.08
CA TYR A 69 15.49 -4.53 0.86
C TYR A 69 14.58 -5.69 0.43
N ASN A 70 14.32 -6.60 1.37
CA ASN A 70 13.48 -7.75 1.11
C ASN A 70 12.00 -7.37 1.18
N ALA A 71 11.34 -7.33 0.02
CA ALA A 71 9.93 -7.00 -0.19
C ALA A 71 9.12 -8.25 -0.62
N SER A 72 9.45 -9.41 -0.05
CA SER A 72 8.81 -10.70 -0.37
C SER A 72 7.62 -11.06 0.50
N PHE A 73 7.40 -10.36 1.62
CA PHE A 73 6.33 -10.69 2.56
C PHE A 73 5.62 -9.43 3.08
N PRO A 74 4.31 -9.54 3.38
CA PRO A 74 3.53 -8.44 3.92
C PRO A 74 4.05 -8.00 5.29
N ARG A 75 3.94 -6.70 5.56
CA ARG A 75 4.31 -6.11 6.86
C ARG A 75 3.09 -6.01 7.78
N ALA A 76 3.35 -5.74 9.05
CA ALA A 76 2.30 -5.56 10.05
C ALA A 76 1.36 -4.41 9.67
N ALA A 77 0.07 -4.60 9.93
CA ALA A 77 -0.91 -3.53 9.77
C ALA A 77 -0.72 -2.46 10.84
N CYS A 78 -1.31 -1.29 10.65
CA CYS A 78 -1.28 -0.25 11.67
C CYS A 78 -2.05 -0.67 12.93
N MET A 79 -1.63 -0.14 14.09
CA MET A 79 -2.28 -0.33 15.38
C MET A 79 -3.80 -0.15 15.30
N GLN A 80 -4.54 -1.22 15.58
CA GLN A 80 -5.99 -1.25 15.54
C GLN A 80 -6.52 -2.36 16.45
N PHE A 81 -7.78 -2.22 16.89
CA PHE A 81 -8.50 -3.30 17.55
C PHE A 81 -9.42 -3.93 16.51
N CYS A 82 -9.13 -5.17 16.14
CA CYS A 82 -10.03 -5.91 15.26
C CYS A 82 -11.11 -6.59 16.11
N THR A 83 -12.29 -5.98 16.17
CA THR A 83 -13.49 -6.54 16.77
C THR A 83 -14.48 -6.87 15.67
N GLY A 84 -14.26 -8.00 14.99
CA GLY A 84 -15.15 -8.53 13.96
C GLY A 84 -15.61 -9.96 14.32
N PRO A 85 -16.76 -10.42 13.83
CA PRO A 85 -17.24 -11.78 14.05
C PRO A 85 -16.39 -12.85 13.32
N VAL A 86 -15.60 -12.43 12.33
CA VAL A 86 -14.72 -13.29 11.53
C VAL A 86 -13.27 -12.98 11.88
N THR A 87 -12.61 -13.90 12.58
CA THR A 87 -11.21 -13.75 13.00
C THR A 87 -10.22 -13.71 11.83
N GLU A 88 -10.59 -14.31 10.70
CA GLU A 88 -9.79 -14.34 9.45
C GLU A 88 -9.68 -12.96 8.77
N GLU A 89 -10.55 -12.00 9.10
CA GLU A 89 -10.50 -10.65 8.53
C GLU A 89 -9.55 -9.70 9.29
N CYS A 90 -9.06 -10.16 10.44
CA CYS A 90 -8.17 -9.40 11.30
C CYS A 90 -6.72 -9.53 10.85
N PRO A 91 -5.93 -8.44 10.89
CA PRO A 91 -4.50 -8.53 10.64
C PRO A 91 -3.83 -9.48 11.64
N HIS A 92 -3.00 -10.39 11.14
CA HIS A 92 -2.23 -11.32 11.98
C HIS A 92 -1.21 -10.60 12.88
N ALA A 93 -0.70 -9.45 12.44
CA ALA A 93 0.25 -8.62 13.18
C ALA A 93 -0.12 -7.13 13.05
N VAL A 94 -0.01 -6.40 14.15
CA VAL A 94 -0.20 -4.95 14.21
C VAL A 94 1.04 -4.28 14.81
N SER A 95 1.38 -3.09 14.31
CA SER A 95 2.54 -2.31 14.74
C SER A 95 2.30 -0.81 14.53
N GLU A 96 3.04 0.04 15.26
CA GLU A 96 3.14 1.46 14.95
C GLU A 96 4.05 1.74 13.75
N ASP A 97 5.04 0.88 13.54
CA ASP A 97 5.80 0.83 12.31
C ASP A 97 4.98 0.08 11.25
N CYS A 98 4.15 0.83 10.54
CA CYS A 98 3.18 0.30 9.58
C CYS A 98 3.10 1.08 8.26
N LEU A 99 4.00 2.05 8.02
CA LEU A 99 3.94 2.92 6.85
C LEU A 99 4.57 2.25 5.61
N TYR A 100 3.85 1.24 5.12
CA TYR A 100 4.28 0.39 4.03
C TYR A 100 3.28 0.41 2.87
N LEU A 101 3.75 0.06 1.67
CA LEU A 101 2.93 -0.16 0.49
C LEU A 101 3.21 -1.54 -0.12
N ASN A 102 2.18 -2.09 -0.76
CA ASN A 102 2.25 -3.34 -1.51
C ASN A 102 2.03 -3.01 -2.99
N ILE A 103 2.91 -3.47 -3.87
CA ILE A 103 2.83 -3.23 -5.32
C ILE A 103 2.65 -4.55 -6.04
N PHE A 104 1.70 -4.59 -6.96
CA PHE A 104 1.44 -5.70 -7.86
C PHE A 104 1.67 -5.25 -9.30
N VAL A 105 2.54 -5.94 -10.01
CA VAL A 105 2.95 -5.64 -11.39
C VAL A 105 2.59 -6.84 -12.29
N PRO A 106 2.02 -6.62 -13.48
CA PRO A 106 1.63 -7.73 -14.36
C PRO A 106 2.84 -8.54 -14.84
N LEU A 107 2.67 -9.85 -15.04
CA LEU A 107 3.76 -10.76 -15.47
C LEU A 107 4.34 -10.45 -16.86
N GLY A 108 3.57 -9.75 -17.70
CA GLY A 108 4.06 -9.30 -19.01
C GLY A 108 5.18 -8.26 -18.93
N VAL A 109 5.50 -7.74 -17.73
CA VAL A 109 6.56 -6.75 -17.54
C VAL A 109 7.91 -7.41 -17.42
N ASN A 110 8.78 -7.14 -18.39
CA ASN A 110 10.18 -7.53 -18.32
C ASN A 110 11.01 -6.41 -17.68
N PHE A 111 11.54 -6.65 -16.49
CA PHE A 111 12.39 -5.71 -15.75
C PHE A 111 13.81 -5.56 -16.33
N SER A 112 14.21 -6.41 -17.28
CA SER A 112 15.52 -6.35 -17.95
C SER A 112 15.55 -5.39 -19.14
N SER A 113 14.38 -4.93 -19.60
CA SER A 113 14.23 -4.06 -20.76
C SER A 113 13.37 -2.86 -20.40
N PRO A 114 13.62 -1.67 -20.97
CA PRO A 114 12.75 -0.52 -20.79
C PRO A 114 11.32 -0.84 -21.28
N LEU A 115 10.32 -0.34 -20.54
CA LEU A 115 8.93 -0.47 -20.94
C LEU A 115 8.69 0.27 -22.26
N GLN A 116 8.01 -0.39 -23.21
CA GLN A 116 7.65 0.23 -24.48
C GLN A 116 6.59 1.34 -24.31
N ARG A 117 5.72 1.20 -23.31
CA ARG A 117 4.68 2.18 -22.94
C ARG A 117 4.51 2.20 -21.42
N PRO A 118 4.25 3.37 -20.81
CA PRO A 118 3.98 3.46 -19.39
C PRO A 118 2.69 2.71 -19.06
N LEU A 119 2.69 2.01 -17.93
CA LEU A 119 1.52 1.29 -17.42
C LEU A 119 0.66 2.24 -16.56
N PRO A 120 -0.67 2.12 -16.60
CA PRO A 120 -1.53 2.81 -15.65
C PRO A 120 -1.26 2.30 -14.23
N VAL A 121 -1.37 3.20 -13.24
CA VAL A 121 -1.28 2.88 -11.82
C VAL A 121 -2.60 3.13 -11.14
N MET A 122 -3.07 2.12 -10.43
CA MET A 122 -4.25 2.16 -9.57
C MET A 122 -3.79 2.12 -8.12
N VAL A 123 -4.11 3.16 -7.35
CA VAL A 123 -3.80 3.22 -5.91
C VAL A 123 -5.06 2.90 -5.11
N TRP A 124 -4.99 1.87 -4.27
CA TRP A 124 -6.06 1.45 -3.39
C TRP A 124 -5.78 1.89 -1.94
N ILE A 125 -6.76 2.58 -1.37
CA ILE A 125 -6.76 3.01 0.03
C ILE A 125 -7.87 2.21 0.72
N HIS A 126 -7.51 1.37 1.68
CA HIS A 126 -8.48 0.52 2.35
C HIS A 126 -9.44 1.34 3.22
N GLY A 127 -10.67 0.85 3.37
CA GLY A 127 -11.65 1.41 4.30
C GLY A 127 -11.46 0.93 5.74
N GLY A 128 -12.49 1.10 6.56
CA GLY A 128 -12.54 0.68 7.97
C GLY A 128 -12.66 1.85 8.94
N ASP A 129 -13.44 2.88 8.56
CA ASP A 129 -13.81 4.05 9.38
C ASP A 129 -12.62 4.77 10.03
N PHE A 130 -11.46 4.71 9.37
CA PHE A 130 -10.18 5.19 9.90
C PHE A 130 -9.74 4.54 11.21
N ILE A 131 -10.41 3.50 11.72
CA ILE A 131 -10.07 2.84 13.00
C ILE A 131 -9.55 1.41 12.82
N ALA A 132 -9.82 0.81 11.66
CA ALA A 132 -9.43 -0.55 11.31
C ALA A 132 -9.15 -0.65 9.79
N GLY A 133 -8.56 -1.77 9.37
CA GLY A 133 -8.23 -2.05 7.97
C GLY A 133 -6.74 -2.33 7.74
N SER A 134 -6.42 -2.94 6.60
CA SER A 134 -5.04 -3.19 6.18
C SER A 134 -4.98 -3.33 4.67
N ALA A 135 -3.92 -2.83 4.07
CA ALA A 135 -3.55 -3.00 2.67
C ALA A 135 -3.20 -4.46 2.29
N SER A 136 -2.89 -5.29 3.30
CA SER A 136 -2.49 -6.68 3.14
C SER A 136 -3.66 -7.66 3.31
N LYS A 137 -4.92 -7.20 3.42
CA LYS A 137 -6.07 -8.12 3.46
C LYS A 137 -6.16 -8.94 2.17
N PRO A 138 -6.48 -10.25 2.24
CA PRO A 138 -6.69 -11.08 1.05
C PRO A 138 -7.73 -10.52 0.07
N LEU A 139 -8.73 -9.79 0.60
CA LEU A 139 -9.74 -9.09 -0.21
C LEU A 139 -9.15 -8.06 -1.19
N TYR A 140 -8.00 -7.47 -0.87
CA TYR A 140 -7.34 -6.44 -1.68
C TYR A 140 -6.18 -7.01 -2.51
N ASP A 141 -6.15 -8.32 -2.72
CA ASP A 141 -5.14 -8.94 -3.55
C ASP A 141 -5.17 -8.42 -4.99
N GLY A 142 -4.19 -7.59 -5.33
CA GLY A 142 -4.09 -6.92 -6.62
C GLY A 142 -3.58 -7.81 -7.75
N ARG A 143 -3.15 -9.06 -7.47
CA ARG A 143 -2.54 -9.95 -8.46
C ARG A 143 -3.43 -10.17 -9.70
N PHE A 144 -4.73 -10.39 -9.47
CA PHE A 144 -5.67 -10.64 -10.56
C PHE A 144 -5.93 -9.37 -11.38
N ILE A 145 -6.30 -8.27 -10.74
CA ILE A 145 -6.60 -7.00 -11.41
C ILE A 145 -5.38 -6.54 -12.21
N SER A 146 -4.19 -6.62 -11.61
CA SER A 146 -2.95 -6.20 -12.24
C SER A 146 -2.68 -6.94 -13.54
N ASN A 147 -2.80 -8.28 -13.52
CA ASN A 147 -2.54 -9.11 -14.69
C ASN A 147 -3.61 -8.97 -15.78
N PHE A 148 -4.90 -8.95 -15.40
CA PHE A 148 -6.00 -8.91 -16.37
C PHE A 148 -6.12 -7.56 -17.08
N THR A 149 -5.85 -6.46 -16.37
CA THR A 149 -6.02 -5.10 -16.90
C THR A 149 -4.72 -4.46 -17.35
N HIS A 150 -3.59 -5.18 -17.24
CA HIS A 150 -2.25 -4.64 -17.46
C HIS A 150 -2.01 -3.31 -16.70
N THR A 151 -2.38 -3.29 -15.42
CA THR A 151 -2.29 -2.12 -14.54
C THR A 151 -1.39 -2.43 -13.35
N VAL A 152 -0.60 -1.46 -12.90
CA VAL A 152 0.13 -1.58 -11.63
C VAL A 152 -0.83 -1.25 -10.49
N VAL A 153 -1.03 -2.18 -9.56
CA VAL A 153 -1.91 -1.97 -8.41
C VAL A 153 -1.04 -1.68 -7.19
N VAL A 154 -1.35 -0.62 -6.45
CA VAL A 154 -0.63 -0.22 -5.25
C VAL A 154 -1.61 -0.14 -4.09
N ASN A 155 -1.42 -0.97 -3.06
CA ASN A 155 -2.19 -0.86 -1.83
C ASN A 155 -1.36 -0.14 -0.78
N VAL A 156 -1.97 0.81 -0.07
CA VAL A 156 -1.25 1.68 0.88
C VAL A 156 -1.78 1.47 2.30
N GLU A 157 -0.87 1.23 3.25
CA GLU A 157 -1.17 1.29 4.68
C GLU A 157 -1.10 2.73 5.17
N TYR A 158 -1.99 3.11 6.10
CA TYR A 158 -1.98 4.44 6.73
C TYR A 158 -2.39 4.35 8.20
N ARG A 159 -1.93 5.31 9.02
CA ARG A 159 -2.22 5.31 10.47
C ARG A 159 -3.72 5.35 10.75
N LEU A 160 -4.16 4.50 11.67
CA LEU A 160 -5.56 4.32 12.08
C LEU A 160 -5.80 4.83 13.50
N GLY A 161 -7.03 5.24 13.80
CA GLY A 161 -7.35 6.18 14.86
C GLY A 161 -8.65 5.95 15.61
N ARG A 162 -8.65 5.04 16.59
CA ARG A 162 -9.35 5.28 17.87
C ARG A 162 -8.42 5.91 18.92
N ILE A 163 -7.13 5.59 18.81
CA ILE A 163 -6.02 6.16 19.60
C ILE A 163 -5.61 7.57 19.10
N PHE A 164 -5.86 7.90 17.82
CA PHE A 164 -5.53 9.21 17.23
C PHE A 164 -6.66 10.25 17.36
N TRP A 165 -7.92 9.82 17.50
CA TRP A 165 -9.05 10.76 17.68
C TRP A 165 -9.04 11.42 19.08
N GLY A 166 -8.62 10.68 20.12
CA GLY A 166 -8.58 11.18 21.50
C GLY A 166 -7.48 12.21 21.78
N PHE A 167 -6.41 12.27 20.99
CA PHE A 167 -5.28 13.20 21.21
C PHE A 167 -5.39 14.50 20.40
N PHE A 168 -6.18 14.52 19.32
CA PHE A 168 -6.32 15.71 18.46
C PHE A 168 -7.14 16.85 19.08
N LEU A 169 -7.83 16.61 20.19
CA LEU A 169 -8.64 17.62 20.88
C LEU A 169 -7.88 18.37 22.00
N PHE A 170 -6.63 18.00 22.33
CA PHE A 170 -5.92 18.58 23.48
C PHE A 170 -4.81 19.59 23.18
N THR A 171 -4.51 19.88 21.91
CA THR A 171 -3.59 20.99 21.60
C THR A 171 -4.12 21.77 20.40
N GLY A 172 -4.70 22.94 20.67
CA GLY A 172 -5.07 23.90 19.64
C GLY A 172 -3.87 24.28 18.80
N SER A 173 -3.87 23.88 17.52
CA SER A 173 -3.40 24.65 16.35
C SER A 173 -3.35 23.76 15.10
N SER A 174 -4.15 24.13 14.10
CA SER A 174 -4.26 23.56 12.74
C SER A 174 -4.77 22.11 12.61
N ALA A 175 -6.10 21.99 12.51
CA ALA A 175 -6.86 20.79 12.18
C ALA A 175 -6.75 20.36 10.70
N SER A 176 -5.54 20.24 10.15
CA SER A 176 -5.34 19.72 8.77
C SER A 176 -4.10 18.84 8.64
N GLN A 177 -3.94 17.85 9.51
CA GLN A 177 -2.77 16.95 9.48
C GLN A 177 -3.08 15.48 9.18
N SER A 178 -4.35 15.11 9.00
CA SER A 178 -4.72 13.76 8.57
C SER A 178 -4.50 13.50 7.07
N LEU A 179 -4.33 14.56 6.26
CA LEU A 179 -4.02 14.45 4.84
C LEU A 179 -3.03 15.54 4.42
N GLN A 180 -1.75 15.41 4.81
CA GLN A 180 -0.68 16.11 4.08
C GLN A 180 -0.39 15.38 2.76
N TRP A 181 -1.39 15.31 1.87
CA TRP A 181 -1.22 14.85 0.49
C TRP A 181 -0.28 15.74 -0.33
N LYS A 182 -0.04 16.99 0.10
CA LYS A 182 1.02 17.82 -0.45
C LYS A 182 2.39 17.12 -0.41
N ALA A 183 2.68 16.30 0.60
CA ALA A 183 3.95 15.60 0.72
C ALA A 183 4.05 14.35 -0.16
N LEU A 184 2.96 13.62 -0.40
CA LEU A 184 2.97 12.43 -1.26
C LEU A 184 3.10 12.78 -2.75
N CYS A 185 2.48 13.86 -3.21
CA CYS A 185 2.64 14.32 -4.60
C CYS A 185 4.00 15.00 -4.85
N THR A 186 4.64 15.62 -3.84
CA THR A 186 5.94 16.31 -4.02
C THR A 186 7.18 15.46 -3.69
N SER A 187 7.05 14.37 -2.93
CA SER A 187 8.22 13.55 -2.54
C SER A 187 8.49 12.33 -3.45
N GLN A 188 7.53 11.97 -4.31
CA GLN A 188 7.58 10.81 -5.21
C GLN A 188 7.87 11.27 -6.65
N PRO A 189 9.10 11.15 -7.17
CA PRO A 189 9.42 11.51 -8.57
C PRO A 189 8.81 10.53 -9.60
N PHE A 190 8.05 9.53 -9.14
CA PHE A 190 7.25 8.65 -9.99
C PHE A 190 6.03 9.35 -10.60
N LEU A 191 5.62 10.50 -10.06
CA LEU A 191 4.46 11.27 -10.53
C LEU A 191 4.91 12.62 -11.07
N ASN A 192 5.39 12.63 -12.30
CA ASN A 192 5.61 13.88 -13.01
C ASN A 192 4.28 14.31 -13.64
N SER A 193 3.42 14.99 -12.88
CA SER A 193 2.16 15.53 -13.38
C SER A 193 2.43 16.81 -14.18
N THR A 194 2.41 16.74 -15.51
CA THR A 194 2.10 17.91 -16.34
C THR A 194 0.58 18.08 -16.35
N PRO A 195 0.02 19.21 -15.91
CA PRO A 195 -1.42 19.43 -15.95
C PRO A 195 -1.85 19.54 -17.42
N TYR A 196 -2.60 18.55 -17.90
CA TYR A 196 -3.40 18.70 -19.12
C TYR A 196 -4.86 18.66 -18.71
N GLY A 197 -5.57 19.76 -18.98
CA GLY A 197 -7.00 19.88 -18.72
C GLY A 197 -7.32 20.71 -17.48
N SER A 198 -7.77 21.92 -17.73
CA SER A 198 -8.33 22.86 -16.76
C SER A 198 -9.63 22.34 -16.17
N TYR A 199 -9.62 21.85 -14.93
CA TYR A 199 -10.79 21.92 -14.06
C TYR A 199 -10.38 22.34 -12.65
N THR A 200 -11.04 23.41 -12.23
CA THR A 200 -10.83 24.24 -11.07
C THR A 200 -11.03 23.50 -9.75
N ASN A 201 -10.08 23.70 -8.83
CA ASN A 201 -10.27 23.86 -7.37
C ASN A 201 -11.61 23.39 -6.78
N THR A 202 -11.80 22.08 -6.61
CA THR A 202 -12.57 21.48 -5.51
C THR A 202 -12.45 19.95 -5.61
N CYS A 203 -11.82 19.31 -4.62
CA CYS A 203 -11.92 17.86 -4.43
C CYS A 203 -12.89 17.60 -3.27
N PRO A 204 -14.15 17.21 -3.50
CA PRO A 204 -14.97 16.63 -2.47
C PRO A 204 -14.60 15.14 -2.38
N CYS A 205 -13.94 14.74 -1.31
CA CYS A 205 -13.68 13.32 -1.01
C CYS A 205 -14.62 12.87 0.10
N THR A 206 -15.87 12.59 -0.26
CA THR A 206 -16.71 11.64 0.47
C THR A 206 -16.35 10.23 -0.02
N GLY A 207 -16.39 9.25 0.87
CA GLY A 207 -16.01 7.87 0.59
C GLY A 207 -16.76 7.23 -0.59
N MET A 208 -16.18 6.13 -1.06
CA MET A 208 -16.57 5.33 -2.22
C MET A 208 -16.14 5.91 -3.58
N LEU A 209 -15.27 5.15 -4.26
CA LEU A 209 -14.89 5.26 -5.68
C LEU A 209 -14.19 6.56 -6.11
N THR A 210 -12.85 6.57 -6.08
CA THR A 210 -12.08 7.21 -7.18
C THR A 210 -10.77 6.44 -7.41
N ALA A 211 -10.72 5.67 -8.49
CA ALA A 211 -9.45 5.21 -9.04
C ALA A 211 -8.75 6.42 -9.66
N GLY A 212 -7.79 7.00 -8.95
CA GLY A 212 -6.90 8.00 -9.52
C GLY A 212 -5.91 7.32 -10.46
N THR A 213 -5.89 7.70 -11.74
CA THR A 213 -4.87 7.25 -12.69
C THR A 213 -3.60 8.05 -12.49
N CYS A 214 -2.57 7.39 -11.99
CA CYS A 214 -1.20 7.90 -12.02
C CYS A 214 -0.41 7.11 -13.06
N SER A 215 0.50 7.75 -13.78
CA SER A 215 1.34 7.10 -14.81
C SER A 215 2.78 7.04 -14.30
N LEU A 216 3.34 5.82 -14.24
CA LEU A 216 4.77 5.62 -13.96
C LEU A 216 5.55 5.76 -15.27
N ARG A 217 6.57 6.64 -15.28
CA ARG A 217 7.62 6.65 -16.31
C ARG A 217 8.76 5.71 -15.93
#